data_AF-A0A317QQH7-F1
#
_entry.id   AF-A0A317QQH7-F1
#
_cell.length_a   1.000
_cell.length_b   1.000
_cell.length_c   1.000
_cell.angle_alpha   90.00
_cell.angle_beta   90.00
_cell.angle_gamma   90.00
#
_symmetry.space_group_name_H-M   'P 1'
#
loop_
_entity.id
_entity.type
_entity.pdbx_description
1 polymer ?
#
loop_
_entity_poly.entity_id
_entity_poly.type
_entity_poly.pdbx_seq_one_letter_code
_entity_poly.pdbx_strand_id
1 'polypeptide(L)'
;MLVLWDALVVLEAHVADDVADRGPDVVDLDVQVSRPSARRSQRSPWSSRRSRGALPEPVDPIVPAGPPGLRSSAMATVFAGMAASLDGYIQSASGDLAWLNDVMAPGEDYGSADTEARTGAYVVGATTYREMRGAGALGGVPTWVVTHDAGLPRGRDVRRYSGDLAQLVPTVRAEIDPGMDICVFGGGQLVTQLLDLGLVDELAVSVVPVVLGGGVRFFGSMTSSTRLELVECRPFPSGIVRLDYRVVRPEP
;
A
#
# COMPACT_ATOMS: atom_id res chain seq x y z
N MET A 1 -14.52 -8.70 12.67
CA MET A 1 -13.15 -8.61 13.22
C MET A 1 -12.34 -9.54 12.34
N LEU A 2 -11.57 -8.99 11.39
CA LEU A 2 -10.90 -9.63 10.23
C LEU A 2 -11.53 -9.16 8.91
N VAL A 3 -11.15 -8.00 8.38
CA VAL A 3 -11.53 -7.57 7.01
C VAL A 3 -10.30 -7.15 6.22
N LEU A 4 -9.30 -6.54 6.85
CA LEU A 4 -7.99 -6.35 6.20
C LEU A 4 -7.17 -7.66 6.17
N TRP A 5 -7.36 -8.51 7.18
CA TRP A 5 -6.78 -9.86 7.20
C TRP A 5 -7.48 -10.78 6.22
N ASP A 6 -8.82 -10.78 6.12
CA ASP A 6 -9.53 -11.66 5.18
C ASP A 6 -9.28 -11.28 3.72
N ALA A 7 -9.15 -10.00 3.37
CA ALA A 7 -8.85 -9.62 1.99
C ALA A 7 -7.44 -10.06 1.54
N LEU A 8 -6.47 -10.09 2.45
CA LEU A 8 -5.09 -10.53 2.17
C LEU A 8 -4.89 -12.06 2.39
N VAL A 9 -5.66 -12.69 3.28
CA VAL A 9 -5.66 -14.16 3.51
C VAL A 9 -6.50 -14.91 2.48
N VAL A 10 -7.53 -14.28 1.90
CA VAL A 10 -8.20 -14.81 0.69
C VAL A 10 -7.23 -14.94 -0.48
N LEU A 11 -6.16 -14.13 -0.50
CA LEU A 11 -5.04 -14.29 -1.44
C LEU A 11 -4.12 -15.48 -1.10
N GLU A 12 -3.96 -15.86 0.17
CA GLU A 12 -3.09 -16.99 0.57
C GLU A 12 -3.77 -18.37 0.50
N ALA A 13 -5.06 -18.48 0.83
CA ALA A 13 -5.72 -19.80 0.96
C ALA A 13 -5.91 -20.57 -0.37
N HIS A 14 -5.67 -19.96 -1.54
CA HIS A 14 -5.79 -20.62 -2.86
C HIS A 14 -4.46 -20.75 -3.62
N VAL A 15 -3.32 -20.34 -3.04
CA VAL A 15 -2.00 -20.57 -3.63
C VAL A 15 -1.39 -21.89 -3.17
N ALA A 16 -1.82 -22.42 -2.02
CA ALA A 16 -1.25 -23.64 -1.43
C ALA A 16 -1.69 -24.96 -2.10
N ASP A 17 -2.74 -24.98 -2.92
CA ASP A 17 -3.27 -26.22 -3.50
C ASP A 17 -2.77 -26.57 -4.92
N ASP A 18 -1.93 -25.74 -5.55
CA ASP A 18 -1.53 -25.94 -6.96
C ASP A 18 0.00 -25.97 -7.23
N VAL A 19 0.84 -26.08 -6.19
CA VAL A 19 2.31 -26.26 -6.33
C VAL A 19 2.78 -27.57 -5.69
N ALA A 20 2.04 -28.65 -5.96
CA ALA A 20 2.45 -30.01 -5.63
C ALA A 20 2.60 -30.88 -6.88
N ASP A 21 3.07 -30.34 -8.00
CA ASP A 21 3.62 -31.16 -9.08
C ASP A 21 4.51 -30.35 -10.02
N ARG A 22 5.82 -30.33 -9.76
CA ARG A 22 6.91 -30.21 -10.76
C ARG A 22 8.26 -30.21 -10.05
N GLY A 23 9.00 -31.31 -10.25
CA GLY A 23 10.40 -31.44 -9.84
C GLY A 23 11.34 -30.53 -10.65
N PRO A 24 12.62 -30.44 -10.24
CA PRO A 24 13.54 -29.41 -10.72
C PRO A 24 14.24 -29.84 -12.01
N ASP A 25 14.12 -29.03 -13.05
CA ASP A 25 15.08 -29.05 -14.17
C ASP A 25 16.14 -27.98 -13.90
N VAL A 26 17.28 -28.48 -13.41
CA VAL A 26 18.54 -27.74 -13.28
C VAL A 26 19.10 -27.54 -14.68
N VAL A 27 19.30 -26.27 -15.06
CA VAL A 27 20.15 -25.91 -16.21
C VAL A 27 21.27 -25.02 -15.70
N ASP A 28 22.44 -25.62 -15.58
CA ASP A 28 23.71 -24.92 -15.36
C ASP A 28 23.95 -23.94 -16.50
N LEU A 29 24.09 -22.66 -16.16
CA LEU A 29 24.68 -21.66 -17.04
C LEU A 29 25.94 -21.13 -16.38
N ASP A 30 27.06 -21.76 -16.75
CA ASP A 30 28.41 -21.24 -16.58
C ASP A 30 28.52 -19.86 -17.25
N VAL A 31 28.53 -18.81 -16.43
CA VAL A 31 28.97 -17.48 -16.87
C VAL A 31 30.40 -17.26 -16.40
N GLN A 32 31.34 -17.44 -17.34
CA GLN A 32 32.74 -17.07 -17.14
C GLN A 32 32.87 -15.55 -17.02
N VAL A 33 33.20 -15.06 -15.83
CA VAL A 33 33.59 -13.66 -15.61
C VAL A 33 35.06 -13.48 -16.00
N SER A 34 35.30 -12.81 -17.13
CA SER A 34 36.65 -12.39 -17.53
C SER A 34 37.11 -11.19 -16.69
N ARG A 35 38.23 -11.36 -15.96
CA ARG A 35 38.88 -10.30 -15.18
C ARG A 35 39.65 -9.32 -16.09
N PRO A 36 39.50 -7.99 -15.94
CA PRO A 36 40.48 -7.05 -16.49
C PRO A 36 41.70 -6.93 -15.57
N SER A 37 42.85 -6.79 -16.21
CA SER A 37 44.18 -6.67 -15.63
C SER A 37 44.41 -5.39 -14.81
N ALA A 38 45.27 -5.51 -13.81
CA ALA A 38 45.66 -4.46 -12.90
C ALA A 38 46.30 -3.25 -13.61
N ARG A 39 45.80 -2.03 -13.32
CA ARG A 39 46.56 -0.79 -13.48
C ARG A 39 46.42 0.14 -12.28
N ARG A 40 47.57 0.32 -11.65
CA ARG A 40 48.13 1.44 -10.85
C ARG A 40 47.17 2.39 -10.12
N SER A 41 47.39 2.45 -8.81
CA SER A 41 46.81 3.32 -7.79
C SER A 41 46.60 4.78 -8.20
N GLN A 42 45.38 5.27 -8.03
CA GLN A 42 45.13 6.63 -7.57
C GLN A 42 44.49 6.54 -6.17
N ARG A 43 45.09 7.26 -5.22
CA ARG A 43 44.61 7.35 -3.84
C ARG A 43 43.26 8.07 -3.83
N SER A 44 42.25 7.43 -3.25
CA SER A 44 40.96 8.05 -2.98
C SER A 44 41.12 9.10 -1.86
N PRO A 45 40.49 10.30 -1.96
CA PRO A 45 40.62 11.35 -0.93
C PRO A 45 39.98 10.97 0.41
N TRP A 46 39.22 9.87 0.45
CA TRP A 46 38.43 9.43 1.60
C TRP A 46 39.19 8.52 2.58
N SER A 47 40.45 8.86 2.88
CA SER A 47 41.23 8.12 3.88
C SER A 47 41.94 9.05 4.85
N SER A 48 41.16 9.71 5.73
CA SER A 48 41.64 10.06 7.08
C SER A 48 40.55 10.71 7.95
N ARG A 49 39.89 9.90 8.77
CA ARG A 49 39.62 10.12 10.20
C ARG A 49 38.68 9.03 10.70
N ARG A 50 39.24 7.90 11.15
CA ARG A 50 38.55 7.08 12.15
C ARG A 50 38.77 7.74 13.50
N SER A 51 38.00 8.77 13.81
CA SER A 51 37.72 9.06 15.21
C SER A 51 36.89 7.90 15.75
N ARG A 52 37.36 7.23 16.79
CA ARG A 52 36.50 6.42 17.66
C ARG A 52 35.55 7.38 18.38
N GLY A 53 34.57 7.93 17.67
CA GLY A 53 33.39 8.51 18.28
C GLY A 53 32.49 7.36 18.70
N ALA A 54 31.90 7.45 19.88
CA ALA A 54 30.81 6.56 20.27
C ALA A 54 29.79 6.47 19.14
N LEU A 55 29.15 5.30 18.98
CA LEU A 55 27.95 5.20 18.16
C LEU A 55 27.01 6.34 18.58
N PRO A 56 26.34 7.04 17.64
CA PRO A 56 25.31 7.99 18.04
C PRO A 56 24.34 7.27 18.97
N GLU A 57 23.99 7.93 20.09
CA GLU A 57 22.97 7.44 21.00
C GLU A 57 21.72 7.02 20.21
N PRO A 58 20.98 5.99 20.65
CA PRO A 58 19.70 5.64 20.05
C PRO A 58 18.87 6.90 19.89
N VAL A 59 18.40 7.16 18.68
CA VAL A 59 17.47 8.27 18.44
C VAL A 59 16.24 7.98 19.29
N ASP A 60 15.85 8.93 20.15
CA ASP A 60 14.60 8.82 20.90
C ASP A 60 13.48 8.44 19.93
N PRO A 61 12.61 7.47 20.27
CA PRO A 61 11.47 7.16 19.43
C PRO A 61 10.71 8.46 19.17
N ILE A 62 10.37 8.71 17.90
CA ILE A 62 9.48 9.81 17.54
C ILE A 62 8.21 9.57 18.35
N VAL A 63 8.01 10.39 19.39
CA VAL A 63 6.82 10.31 20.23
C VAL A 63 5.66 10.64 19.30
N PRO A 64 4.68 9.73 19.12
CA PRO A 64 3.53 10.04 18.30
C PRO A 64 2.88 11.29 18.86
N ALA A 65 2.62 12.27 17.99
CA ALA A 65 1.68 13.32 18.33
C ALA A 65 0.40 12.61 18.81
N GLY A 66 -0.15 13.05 19.94
CA GLY A 66 -1.43 12.53 20.43
C GLY A 66 -2.48 12.54 19.32
N PRO A 67 -3.55 11.73 19.45
CA PRO A 67 -4.53 11.53 18.38
C PRO A 67 -4.96 12.89 17.80
N PRO A 68 -4.94 13.08 16.47
CA PRO A 68 -5.27 14.36 15.87
C PRO A 68 -6.63 14.82 16.38
N GLY A 69 -6.63 15.99 17.01
CA GLY A 69 -7.82 16.61 17.56
C GLY A 69 -8.88 16.83 16.48
N LEU A 70 -10.11 16.45 16.84
CA LEU A 70 -11.40 16.70 16.18
C LEU A 70 -11.40 16.68 14.64
N ARG A 71 -11.86 15.55 14.09
CA ARG A 71 -12.32 15.40 12.70
C ARG A 71 -13.41 16.44 12.41
N SER A 72 -13.02 17.55 11.79
CA SER A 72 -13.93 18.58 11.30
C SER A 72 -14.15 18.39 9.80
N SER A 73 -15.05 17.50 9.42
CA SER A 73 -15.69 17.55 8.09
C SER A 73 -17.07 16.92 8.18
N ALA A 74 -18.09 17.68 7.75
CA ALA A 74 -19.45 17.17 7.56
C ALA A 74 -19.54 16.16 6.40
N MET A 75 -18.47 15.99 5.61
CA MET A 75 -18.39 15.04 4.50
C MET A 75 -17.42 13.90 4.80
N ALA A 76 -17.79 12.69 4.38
CA ALA A 76 -17.00 11.48 4.49
C ALA A 76 -15.58 11.65 3.92
N THR A 77 -14.58 11.32 4.70
CA THR A 77 -13.16 11.35 4.31
C THR A 77 -12.90 10.28 3.27
N VAL A 78 -12.12 10.59 2.24
CA VAL A 78 -11.62 9.59 1.29
C VAL A 78 -10.18 9.27 1.66
N PHE A 79 -9.91 8.03 2.06
CA PHE A 79 -8.57 7.62 2.46
C PHE A 79 -8.11 6.40 1.66
N ALA A 80 -6.81 6.31 1.40
CA ALA A 80 -6.19 5.11 0.84
C ALA A 80 -5.16 4.57 1.83
N GLY A 81 -5.26 3.30 2.17
CA GLY A 81 -4.34 2.61 3.08
C GLY A 81 -3.64 1.47 2.38
N MET A 82 -2.33 1.33 2.55
CA MET A 82 -1.59 0.21 1.97
C MET A 82 -0.16 0.03 2.49
N ALA A 83 0.39 -1.16 2.24
CA ALA A 83 1.77 -1.51 2.54
C ALA A 83 2.64 -1.45 1.28
N ALA A 84 3.87 -0.98 1.43
CA ALA A 84 4.85 -0.93 0.35
C ALA A 84 6.25 -1.27 0.87
N SER A 85 7.09 -1.86 0.01
CA SER A 85 8.52 -1.97 0.24
C SER A 85 9.14 -0.58 0.40
N LEU A 86 10.35 -0.51 0.98
CA LEU A 86 11.08 0.73 1.20
C LEU A 86 11.32 1.52 -0.10
N ASP A 87 11.47 0.82 -1.23
CA ASP A 87 11.64 1.38 -2.56
C ASP A 87 10.31 1.57 -3.34
N GLY A 88 9.16 1.43 -2.68
CA GLY A 88 7.85 1.88 -3.16
C GLY A 88 7.07 0.88 -4.00
N TYR A 89 7.30 -0.42 -3.83
CA TYR A 89 6.57 -1.49 -4.52
C TYR A 89 5.53 -2.15 -3.61
N ILE A 90 4.33 -2.39 -4.15
CA ILE A 90 3.19 -3.03 -3.45
C ILE A 90 3.03 -4.50 -3.80
N GLN A 91 3.76 -4.96 -4.81
CA GLN A 91 3.79 -6.35 -5.27
C GLN A 91 5.16 -6.59 -5.91
N SER A 92 5.71 -7.78 -5.74
CA SER A 92 7.00 -8.15 -6.32
C SER A 92 6.94 -8.24 -7.85
N ALA A 93 8.10 -8.36 -8.52
CA ALA A 93 8.15 -8.62 -9.97
C ALA A 93 7.52 -9.96 -10.38
N SER A 94 7.49 -10.94 -9.48
CA SER A 94 6.81 -12.24 -9.67
C SER A 94 5.31 -12.18 -9.38
N GLY A 95 4.79 -11.06 -8.87
CA GLY A 95 3.37 -10.91 -8.55
C GLY A 95 2.97 -11.35 -7.14
N ASP A 96 3.93 -11.75 -6.30
CA ASP A 96 3.69 -12.26 -4.95
C ASP A 96 3.86 -11.22 -3.84
N LEU A 97 3.44 -11.61 -2.63
CA LEU A 97 3.47 -10.82 -1.40
C LEU A 97 4.27 -11.48 -0.27
N ALA A 98 5.11 -12.49 -0.56
CA ALA A 98 5.84 -13.22 0.47
C ALA A 98 6.75 -12.29 1.31
N TRP A 99 7.38 -11.32 0.64
CA TRP A 99 8.20 -10.28 1.27
C TRP A 99 7.48 -9.43 2.33
N LEU A 100 6.16 -9.29 2.20
CA LEU A 100 5.32 -8.59 3.18
C LEU A 100 4.95 -9.56 4.32
N ASN A 101 4.50 -10.76 3.97
CA ASN A 101 4.02 -11.77 4.91
C ASN A 101 5.12 -12.27 5.85
N ASP A 102 6.36 -12.36 5.36
CA ASP A 102 7.54 -12.74 6.15
C ASP A 102 7.89 -11.73 7.26
N VAL A 103 7.48 -10.46 7.09
CA VAL A 103 7.80 -9.38 8.04
C VAL A 103 6.64 -9.12 9.00
N MET A 104 5.39 -9.27 8.54
CA MET A 104 4.23 -9.06 9.39
C MET A 104 4.23 -10.02 10.58
N ALA A 105 4.04 -9.48 11.78
CA ALA A 105 4.10 -10.23 13.02
C ALA A 105 2.69 -10.50 13.57
N PRO A 106 2.41 -11.72 14.06
CA PRO A 106 1.17 -12.01 14.77
C PRO A 106 0.96 -11.07 15.96
N GLY A 107 -0.24 -10.50 16.09
CA GLY A 107 -0.61 -9.62 17.19
C GLY A 107 -0.29 -8.14 16.98
N GLU A 108 0.40 -7.77 15.89
CA GLU A 108 0.55 -6.37 15.49
C GLU A 108 -0.64 -5.95 14.61
N ASP A 109 -1.32 -4.87 14.99
CA ASP A 109 -2.35 -4.25 14.15
C ASP A 109 -1.76 -3.05 13.38
N TYR A 110 -1.50 -3.26 12.10
CA TYR A 110 -1.00 -2.22 11.19
C TYR A 110 -2.07 -1.21 10.76
N GLY A 111 -3.27 -1.23 11.35
CA GLY A 111 -4.35 -0.28 11.03
C GLY A 111 -5.66 -0.86 10.60
N SER A 112 -5.77 -2.19 10.67
CA SER A 112 -6.94 -2.94 10.25
C SER A 112 -8.14 -2.55 11.10
N ALA A 113 -7.99 -2.43 12.41
CA ALA A 113 -9.12 -2.12 13.29
C ALA A 113 -9.69 -0.72 13.02
N ASP A 114 -8.84 0.30 12.86
CA ASP A 114 -9.28 1.67 12.53
C ASP A 114 -9.96 1.72 11.16
N THR A 115 -9.34 1.10 10.15
CA THR A 115 -9.89 1.01 8.79
C THR A 115 -11.27 0.35 8.81
N GLU A 116 -11.38 -0.82 9.45
CA GLU A 116 -12.66 -1.54 9.60
C GLU A 116 -13.73 -0.70 10.28
N ALA A 117 -13.37 -0.02 11.37
CA ALA A 117 -14.32 0.73 12.19
C ALA A 117 -14.89 1.97 11.48
N ARG A 118 -14.10 2.62 10.61
CA ARG A 118 -14.50 3.87 9.94
C ARG A 118 -15.00 3.70 8.51
N THR A 119 -14.80 2.55 7.88
CA THR A 119 -15.13 2.36 6.45
C THR A 119 -16.61 2.08 6.23
N GLY A 120 -17.31 2.98 5.54
CA GLY A 120 -18.68 2.79 5.06
C GLY A 120 -18.78 2.35 3.61
N ALA A 121 -17.70 2.52 2.84
CA ALA A 121 -17.58 2.02 1.48
C ALA A 121 -16.14 1.66 1.12
N TYR A 122 -15.98 0.57 0.39
CA TYR A 122 -14.73 0.29 -0.31
C TYR A 122 -14.81 0.69 -1.78
N VAL A 123 -13.72 1.26 -2.28
CA VAL A 123 -13.52 1.50 -3.71
C VAL A 123 -12.29 0.71 -4.15
N VAL A 124 -12.45 -0.11 -5.19
CA VAL A 124 -11.40 -1.02 -5.67
C VAL A 124 -11.31 -0.98 -7.19
N GLY A 125 -10.08 -1.04 -7.71
CA GLY A 125 -9.80 -1.15 -9.14
C GLY A 125 -9.99 -2.57 -9.66
N ALA A 126 -10.20 -2.70 -10.97
CA ALA A 126 -10.47 -3.98 -11.62
C ALA A 126 -9.39 -5.05 -11.37
N THR A 127 -8.10 -4.67 -11.37
CA THR A 127 -6.98 -5.61 -11.16
C THR A 127 -7.03 -6.22 -9.76
N THR A 128 -7.06 -5.36 -8.73
CA THR A 128 -7.15 -5.79 -7.33
C THR A 128 -8.42 -6.61 -7.07
N TYR A 129 -9.56 -6.21 -7.65
CA TYR A 129 -10.80 -6.99 -7.50
C TYR A 129 -10.69 -8.41 -8.09
N ARG A 130 -9.96 -8.58 -9.21
CA ARG A 130 -9.71 -9.90 -9.81
C ARG A 130 -8.73 -10.73 -8.98
N GLU A 131 -7.71 -10.11 -8.38
CA GLU A 131 -6.76 -10.77 -7.48
C GLU A 131 -7.45 -11.26 -6.21
N MET A 132 -8.38 -10.47 -5.66
CA MET A 132 -9.29 -10.89 -4.60
C MET A 132 -10.32 -11.95 -5.05
N ARG A 133 -10.21 -12.47 -6.28
CA ARG A 133 -11.12 -13.45 -6.89
C ARG A 133 -12.59 -13.05 -6.85
N GLY A 134 -12.85 -11.74 -6.81
CA GLY A 134 -14.21 -11.21 -6.68
C GLY A 134 -14.88 -11.56 -5.37
N ALA A 135 -14.14 -11.50 -4.25
CA ALA A 135 -14.58 -11.79 -2.87
C ALA A 135 -15.89 -11.12 -2.43
N GLY A 136 -16.47 -10.22 -3.22
CA GLY A 136 -17.73 -9.57 -2.94
C GLY A 136 -17.53 -8.29 -2.13
N ALA A 137 -18.53 -7.96 -1.31
CA ALA A 137 -18.45 -6.88 -0.34
C ALA A 137 -17.43 -7.23 0.77
N LEU A 138 -16.44 -6.37 0.95
CA LEU A 138 -15.39 -6.53 1.95
C LEU A 138 -15.96 -6.33 3.36
N GLY A 139 -16.01 -7.41 4.16
CA GLY A 139 -16.53 -7.35 5.54
C GLY A 139 -18.01 -6.96 5.63
N GLY A 140 -18.79 -7.19 4.56
CA GLY A 140 -20.18 -6.75 4.46
C GLY A 140 -20.36 -5.26 4.14
N VAL A 141 -19.28 -4.54 3.87
CA VAL A 141 -19.31 -3.13 3.49
C VAL A 141 -19.49 -2.99 1.98
N PRO A 142 -20.43 -2.15 1.50
CA PRO A 142 -20.65 -1.92 0.08
C PRO A 142 -19.35 -1.59 -0.67
N THR A 143 -19.13 -2.26 -1.80
CA THR A 143 -17.86 -2.19 -2.55
C THR A 143 -18.09 -1.73 -3.98
N TRP A 144 -17.41 -0.67 -4.42
CA TRP A 144 -17.45 -0.17 -5.79
C TRP A 144 -16.23 -0.64 -6.55
N VAL A 145 -16.46 -1.37 -7.64
CA VAL A 145 -15.42 -1.81 -8.56
C VAL A 145 -15.35 -0.84 -9.73
N VAL A 146 -14.26 -0.07 -9.79
CA VAL A 146 -13.98 0.87 -10.86
C VAL A 146 -13.43 0.10 -12.06
N THR A 147 -14.24 -0.02 -13.10
CA THR A 147 -13.91 -0.82 -14.29
C THR A 147 -14.79 -0.48 -15.49
N HIS A 148 -14.25 -0.59 -16.70
CA HIS A 148 -15.04 -0.54 -17.95
C HIS A 148 -15.54 -1.92 -18.41
N ASP A 149 -15.09 -3.01 -17.79
CA ASP A 149 -15.47 -4.39 -18.12
C ASP A 149 -16.87 -4.75 -17.60
N ALA A 150 -17.88 -4.77 -18.49
CA ALA A 150 -19.28 -5.00 -18.12
C ALA A 150 -19.54 -6.40 -17.53
N GLY A 151 -18.59 -7.35 -17.66
CA GLY A 151 -18.64 -8.65 -17.01
C GLY A 151 -18.31 -8.62 -15.51
N LEU A 152 -17.81 -7.49 -15.01
CA LEU A 152 -17.50 -7.23 -13.61
C LEU A 152 -18.29 -6.02 -13.05
N PRO A 153 -18.57 -6.01 -11.74
CA PRO A 153 -18.37 -7.06 -10.76
C PRO A 153 -19.55 -8.02 -10.66
N ARG A 154 -19.34 -9.14 -9.97
CA ARG A 154 -20.40 -10.07 -9.55
C ARG A 154 -20.32 -10.19 -8.04
N GLY A 155 -21.46 -10.19 -7.36
CA GLY A 155 -21.53 -10.32 -5.91
C GLY A 155 -22.64 -9.46 -5.31
N ARG A 156 -23.12 -9.86 -4.14
CA ARG A 156 -24.06 -9.07 -3.34
C ARG A 156 -23.31 -7.85 -2.78
N ASP A 157 -23.96 -6.69 -2.79
CA ASP A 157 -23.43 -5.42 -2.28
C ASP A 157 -22.14 -4.94 -2.97
N VAL A 158 -21.91 -5.42 -4.20
CA VAL A 158 -20.85 -4.93 -5.10
C VAL A 158 -21.46 -4.17 -6.28
N ARG A 159 -20.93 -2.96 -6.52
CA ARG A 159 -21.42 -2.03 -7.54
C ARG A 159 -20.34 -1.80 -8.58
N ARG A 160 -20.72 -1.82 -9.85
CA ARG A 160 -19.84 -1.40 -10.94
C ARG A 160 -19.81 0.13 -10.99
N TYR A 161 -18.62 0.72 -11.13
CA TYR A 161 -18.47 2.11 -11.51
C TYR A 161 -17.66 2.23 -12.80
N SER A 162 -18.23 2.88 -13.82
CA SER A 162 -17.58 3.10 -15.11
C SER A 162 -17.78 4.52 -15.66
N GLY A 163 -18.17 5.45 -14.79
CA GLY A 163 -18.37 6.86 -15.13
C GLY A 163 -17.10 7.68 -15.03
N ASP A 164 -17.25 9.00 -15.08
CA ASP A 164 -16.18 9.97 -14.84
C ASP A 164 -15.65 9.84 -13.40
N LEU A 165 -14.36 9.58 -13.23
CA LEU A 165 -13.73 9.45 -11.90
C LEU A 165 -13.93 10.68 -11.00
N ALA A 166 -14.08 11.88 -11.56
CA ALA A 166 -14.40 13.08 -10.79
C ALA A 166 -15.74 12.97 -10.05
N GLN A 167 -16.66 12.15 -10.56
CA GLN A 167 -17.99 11.91 -9.97
C GLN A 167 -18.03 10.67 -9.07
N LEU A 168 -16.93 9.93 -8.92
CA LEU A 168 -16.89 8.70 -8.12
C LEU A 168 -17.22 8.98 -6.65
N VAL A 169 -16.49 9.91 -6.03
CA VAL A 169 -16.66 10.22 -4.60
C VAL A 169 -18.07 10.72 -4.28
N PRO A 170 -18.65 11.70 -5.02
CA PRO A 170 -20.04 12.09 -4.82
C PRO A 170 -21.03 10.93 -4.95
N THR A 171 -20.83 10.04 -5.93
CA THR A 171 -21.68 8.87 -6.14
C THR A 171 -21.64 7.94 -4.92
N VAL A 172 -20.44 7.62 -4.44
CA VAL A 172 -20.26 6.71 -3.29
C VAL A 172 -20.79 7.34 -2.01
N ARG A 173 -20.50 8.63 -1.76
CA ARG A 173 -20.96 9.36 -0.56
C ARG A 173 -22.48 9.38 -0.42
N ALA A 174 -23.22 9.38 -1.53
CA ALA A 174 -24.68 9.39 -1.51
C ALA A 174 -25.29 8.07 -0.99
N GLU A 175 -24.50 7.00 -0.90
CA GLU A 175 -24.97 5.65 -0.56
C GLU A 175 -24.38 5.10 0.74
N ILE A 176 -23.62 5.90 1.51
CA ILE A 176 -23.04 5.49 2.80
C ILE A 176 -23.67 6.23 3.98
N ASP A 177 -23.61 5.62 5.15
CA ASP A 177 -24.14 6.21 6.37
C ASP A 177 -23.36 7.47 6.80
N PRO A 178 -24.04 8.51 7.33
CA PRO A 178 -23.38 9.69 7.86
C PRO A 178 -22.33 9.34 8.93
N GLY A 179 -21.15 9.94 8.82
CA GLY A 179 -20.03 9.71 9.74
C GLY A 179 -19.12 8.55 9.36
N MET A 180 -19.45 7.79 8.31
CA MET A 180 -18.56 6.79 7.73
C MET A 180 -17.70 7.38 6.61
N ASP A 181 -16.54 6.76 6.38
CA ASP A 181 -15.54 7.16 5.40
C ASP A 181 -15.47 6.20 4.20
N ILE A 182 -14.80 6.64 3.13
CA ILE A 182 -14.57 5.86 1.92
C ILE A 182 -13.12 5.37 1.92
N CYS A 183 -12.93 4.06 1.95
CA CYS A 183 -11.62 3.42 1.82
C CYS A 183 -11.35 3.08 0.35
N VAL A 184 -10.34 3.70 -0.25
CA VAL A 184 -9.78 3.29 -1.53
C VAL A 184 -8.83 2.13 -1.26
N PHE A 185 -9.32 0.91 -1.43
CA PHE A 185 -8.58 -0.33 -1.14
C PHE A 185 -7.40 -0.54 -2.11
N GLY A 186 -7.43 0.11 -3.28
CA GLY A 186 -6.40 0.01 -4.30
C GLY A 186 -6.98 -0.34 -5.67
N GLY A 187 -6.19 -0.70 -6.67
CA GLY A 187 -4.73 -0.77 -6.66
C GLY A 187 -4.05 0.58 -6.87
N GLY A 188 -2.71 0.58 -6.90
CA GLY A 188 -1.89 1.79 -7.00
C GLY A 188 -2.30 2.74 -8.14
N GLN A 189 -2.70 2.21 -9.30
CA GLN A 189 -3.19 3.02 -10.42
C GLN A 189 -4.47 3.82 -10.11
N LEU A 190 -5.41 3.24 -9.35
CA LEU A 190 -6.63 3.92 -8.97
C LEU A 190 -6.32 5.02 -7.94
N VAL A 191 -5.52 4.69 -6.92
CA VAL A 191 -5.08 5.68 -5.91
C VAL A 191 -4.35 6.84 -6.58
N THR A 192 -3.46 6.56 -7.54
CA THR A 192 -2.73 7.56 -8.32
C THR A 192 -3.69 8.51 -9.06
N GLN A 193 -4.68 7.97 -9.77
CA GLN A 193 -5.66 8.79 -10.49
C GLN A 193 -6.52 9.65 -9.56
N LEU A 194 -6.95 9.10 -8.42
CA LEU A 194 -7.73 9.85 -7.45
C LEU A 194 -6.89 10.94 -6.75
N LEU A 195 -5.59 10.72 -6.54
CA LEU A 195 -4.68 11.75 -6.05
C LEU A 195 -4.49 12.87 -7.06
N ASP A 196 -4.28 12.55 -8.34
CA ASP A 196 -4.17 13.55 -9.42
C ASP A 196 -5.46 14.38 -9.57
N LEU A 197 -6.63 13.80 -9.29
CA LEU A 197 -7.92 14.50 -9.27
C LEU A 197 -8.19 15.25 -7.96
N GLY A 198 -7.30 15.18 -6.96
CA GLY A 198 -7.51 15.80 -5.65
C GLY A 198 -8.70 15.19 -4.89
N LEU A 199 -9.00 13.91 -5.09
CA LEU A 199 -10.13 13.22 -4.48
C LEU A 199 -9.77 12.44 -3.21
N VAL A 200 -8.48 12.26 -2.91
CA VAL A 200 -8.00 11.60 -1.70
C VAL A 200 -7.66 12.66 -0.64
N ASP A 201 -8.13 12.45 0.58
CA ASP A 201 -7.94 13.34 1.73
C ASP A 201 -6.82 12.83 2.67
N GLU A 202 -6.72 11.50 2.84
CA GLU A 202 -5.75 10.86 3.75
C GLU A 202 -5.02 9.70 3.04
N LEU A 203 -3.74 9.51 3.37
CA LEU A 203 -2.93 8.36 2.94
C LEU A 203 -2.34 7.66 4.16
N ALA A 204 -2.59 6.38 4.33
CA ALA A 204 -1.94 5.53 5.32
C ALA A 204 -0.95 4.59 4.62
N VAL A 205 0.35 4.76 4.88
CA VAL A 205 1.42 4.01 4.22
C VAL A 205 2.21 3.22 5.24
N SER A 206 2.14 1.90 5.16
CA SER A 206 2.99 0.99 5.93
C SER A 206 4.24 0.66 5.14
N VAL A 207 5.37 1.25 5.53
CA VAL A 207 6.68 1.00 4.91
C VAL A 207 7.28 -0.27 5.52
N VAL A 208 7.47 -1.26 4.67
CA VAL A 208 8.07 -2.56 5.03
C VAL A 208 9.58 -2.47 4.83
N PRO A 209 10.40 -2.99 5.76
CA PRO A 209 11.87 -2.92 5.73
C PRO A 209 12.51 -3.86 4.69
N VAL A 210 12.01 -3.87 3.46
CA VAL A 210 12.50 -4.66 2.32
C VAL A 210 12.71 -3.74 1.11
N VAL A 211 13.75 -3.99 0.32
CA VAL A 211 13.97 -3.36 -0.99
C VAL A 211 13.77 -4.42 -2.06
N LEU A 212 12.75 -4.27 -2.91
CA LEU A 212 12.38 -5.29 -3.91
C LEU A 212 13.14 -5.12 -5.23
N GLY A 213 13.51 -3.90 -5.59
CA GLY A 213 14.18 -3.54 -6.84
C GLY A 213 13.28 -3.58 -8.09
N GLY A 214 12.03 -4.05 -7.97
CA GLY A 214 11.10 -4.18 -9.09
C GLY A 214 9.75 -4.75 -8.68
N GLY A 215 8.75 -4.60 -9.56
CA GLY A 215 7.37 -5.04 -9.35
C GLY A 215 6.34 -3.96 -9.64
N VAL A 216 5.17 -4.07 -9.01
CA VAL A 216 4.10 -3.07 -9.14
C VAL A 216 4.37 -1.94 -8.15
N ARG A 217 4.51 -0.71 -8.64
CA ARG A 217 4.70 0.46 -7.79
C ARG A 217 3.41 0.87 -7.10
N PHE A 218 3.55 1.47 -5.93
CA PHE A 218 2.47 2.16 -5.25
C PHE A 218 1.89 3.26 -6.16
N PHE A 219 2.69 4.27 -6.46
CA PHE A 219 2.27 5.33 -7.35
C PHE A 219 2.69 5.00 -8.78
N GLY A 220 1.72 5.11 -9.71
CA GLY A 220 2.01 5.17 -11.13
C GLY A 220 2.65 6.51 -11.51
N SER A 221 2.69 6.79 -12.81
CA SER A 221 3.06 8.11 -13.29
C SER A 221 2.00 9.13 -12.85
N MET A 222 2.40 10.12 -12.07
CA MET A 222 1.55 11.25 -11.68
C MET A 222 1.72 12.41 -12.65
N THR A 223 0.64 13.14 -12.89
CA THR A 223 0.66 14.35 -13.72
C THR A 223 1.00 15.61 -12.93
N SER A 224 0.85 15.57 -11.60
CA SER A 224 1.17 16.67 -10.69
C SER A 224 1.77 16.16 -9.39
N SER A 225 2.43 17.03 -8.63
CA SER A 225 2.94 16.70 -7.29
C SER A 225 1.85 16.93 -6.25
N THR A 226 1.58 15.92 -5.41
CA THR A 226 0.69 16.06 -4.24
C THR A 226 1.50 16.36 -3.00
N ARG A 227 1.18 17.45 -2.29
CA ARG A 227 1.81 17.79 -1.01
C ARG A 227 1.11 17.04 0.12
N LEU A 228 1.90 16.46 1.02
CA LEU A 228 1.44 15.70 2.17
C LEU A 228 1.91 16.35 3.47
N GLU A 229 1.07 16.28 4.50
CA GLU A 229 1.38 16.62 5.87
C GLU A 229 1.40 15.33 6.69
N LEU A 230 2.51 15.03 7.38
CA LEU A 230 2.58 13.88 8.28
C LEU A 230 1.71 14.16 9.52
N VAL A 231 0.74 13.30 9.76
CA VAL A 231 -0.18 13.38 10.90
C VAL A 231 0.29 12.45 12.03
N GLU A 232 0.65 11.21 11.68
CA GLU A 232 1.11 10.22 12.65
C GLU A 232 2.24 9.36 12.04
N CYS A 233 3.20 8.98 12.88
CA CYS A 233 4.22 7.99 12.54
C CYS A 233 4.23 6.94 13.65
N ARG A 234 4.03 5.67 13.28
CA ARG A 234 3.95 4.55 14.22
C ARG A 234 4.91 3.44 13.81
N PRO A 235 6.06 3.29 14.49
CA PRO A 235 6.95 2.16 14.30
C PRO A 235 6.40 0.91 15.00
N PHE A 236 6.59 -0.26 14.40
CA PHE A 236 6.23 -1.56 14.95
C PHE A 236 7.48 -2.40 15.28
N PRO A 237 7.42 -3.30 16.27
CA PRO A 237 8.50 -4.26 16.56
C PRO A 237 8.96 -5.10 15.36
N SER A 238 8.06 -5.44 14.42
CA SER A 238 8.39 -6.05 13.11
C SER A 238 9.36 -5.23 12.24
N GLY A 239 9.56 -3.95 12.55
CA GLY A 239 10.33 -3.02 11.73
C GLY A 239 9.50 -2.31 10.66
N ILE A 240 8.21 -2.64 10.51
CA ILE A 240 7.27 -1.87 9.70
C ILE A 240 7.07 -0.50 10.34
N VAL A 241 7.01 0.55 9.52
CA VAL A 241 6.66 1.90 9.96
C VAL A 241 5.41 2.35 9.23
N ARG A 242 4.33 2.61 9.99
CA ARG A 242 3.13 3.23 9.44
C ARG A 242 3.24 4.74 9.49
N LEU A 243 2.89 5.37 8.38
CA LEU A 243 2.89 6.80 8.18
C LEU A 243 1.48 7.22 7.74
N ASP A 244 0.80 7.99 8.57
CA ASP A 244 -0.50 8.55 8.25
C ASP A 244 -0.32 10.01 7.82
N TYR A 245 -0.75 10.31 6.60
CA TYR A 245 -0.62 11.60 5.97
C TYR A 245 -1.98 12.22 5.66
N ARG A 246 -2.05 13.54 5.76
CA ARG A 246 -3.13 14.35 5.18
C ARG A 246 -2.68 14.94 3.86
N VAL A 247 -3.55 14.93 2.87
CA VAL A 247 -3.33 15.62 1.60
C VAL A 247 -3.55 17.12 1.80
N VAL A 248 -2.51 17.91 1.50
CA VAL A 248 -2.57 19.37 1.55
C VAL A 248 -3.13 19.88 0.23
N ARG A 249 -4.35 20.40 0.26
CA ARG A 249 -4.96 21.06 -0.90
C ARG A 249 -4.42 22.49 -0.98
N PRO A 250 -3.93 22.96 -2.14
CA PRO A 250 -3.68 24.37 -2.33
C PRO A 250 -5.00 25.13 -2.13
N GLU A 251 -4.95 26.24 -1.39
CA GLU A 251 -6.11 27.14 -1.31
C GLU A 251 -6.48 27.60 -2.73
N PRO A 252 -7.79 27.64 -3.05
CA PRO A 252 -8.26 28.08 -4.36
C PRO A 252 -7.94 29.55 -4.68
#